data_AF-A0A932UBC3-F1
#
_entry.id   AF-A0A932UBC3-F1
#
_cell.length_a   1.000
_cell.length_b   1.000
_cell.length_c   1.000
_cell.angle_alpha   90.00
_cell.angle_beta   90.00
_cell.angle_gamma   90.00
#
_symmetry.space_group_name_H-M   'P 1'
#
loop_
_entity.id
_entity.type
_entity.pdbx_description
1 polymer ?
#
loop_
_entity_poly.entity_id
_entity_poly.type
_entity_poly.pdbx_seq_one_letter_code
_entity_poly.pdbx_strand_id
1 'polypeptide(L)'
;PEMDGLAAAEKIHRDQPETHILILTSFDNDAKLYAAFKAGVTGYLLKDTPGDGLVAAIRGAARGIPQLHPEIARKLMGQMPAPATPLDDLTEREREVLTLLAQGNSNKEIGAALFLTEATVKGYVSTILSKLYVSDRTQAALLAVRYGLVDVDEV
;
A
#
# COMPACT_ATOMS: atom_id res chain seq x y z
N PRO A 1 7.79 -33.78 5.56
CA PRO A 1 6.37 -33.42 5.73
C PRO A 1 5.68 -33.25 4.37
N GLU A 2 4.43 -33.71 4.25
CA GLU A 2 3.63 -33.65 3.00
C GLU A 2 2.88 -32.32 2.79
N MET A 3 2.74 -31.52 3.85
CA MET A 3 2.04 -30.23 3.86
C MET A 3 2.95 -29.16 4.48
N ASP A 4 2.90 -27.94 3.95
CA ASP A 4 3.64 -26.81 4.53
C ASP A 4 2.89 -26.16 5.71
N GLY A 5 3.61 -25.38 6.52
CA GLY A 5 3.05 -24.78 7.73
C GLY A 5 1.95 -23.76 7.47
N LEU A 6 1.91 -23.12 6.29
CA LEU A 6 0.88 -22.15 5.94
C LEU A 6 -0.43 -22.86 5.57
N ALA A 7 -0.36 -23.88 4.73
CA ALA A 7 -1.50 -24.73 4.40
C ALA A 7 -2.09 -25.41 5.64
N ALA A 8 -1.21 -25.83 6.57
CA ALA A 8 -1.64 -26.35 7.87
C ALA A 8 -2.37 -25.28 8.69
N ALA A 9 -1.83 -24.05 8.76
CA ALA A 9 -2.45 -22.95 9.49
C ALA A 9 -3.83 -22.58 8.92
N GLU A 10 -3.96 -22.47 7.59
CA GLU A 10 -5.23 -22.21 6.93
C GLU A 10 -6.27 -23.30 7.22
N LYS A 11 -5.85 -24.57 7.22
CA LYS A 11 -6.73 -25.69 7.55
C LYS A 11 -7.16 -25.65 9.01
N ILE A 12 -6.24 -25.43 9.94
CA ILE A 12 -6.53 -25.32 11.37
C ILE A 12 -7.48 -24.15 11.64
N HIS A 13 -7.22 -22.98 11.07
CA HIS A 13 -8.05 -21.79 11.28
C HIS A 13 -9.47 -21.99 10.72
N ARG A 14 -9.61 -22.62 9.56
CA ARG A 14 -10.92 -22.95 8.98
C ARG A 14 -11.70 -23.97 9.81
N ASP A 15 -11.03 -25.02 10.30
CA ASP A 15 -11.67 -26.11 11.04
C ASP A 15 -11.91 -25.73 12.52
N GLN A 16 -11.08 -24.83 13.09
CA GLN A 16 -11.08 -24.40 14.49
C GLN A 16 -10.65 -22.90 14.61
N PRO A 17 -11.55 -21.94 14.33
CA PRO A 17 -11.21 -20.51 14.26
C PRO A 17 -10.74 -19.91 15.59
N GLU A 18 -11.11 -20.52 16.73
CA GLU A 18 -10.66 -20.13 18.07
C GLU A 18 -9.20 -20.54 18.36
N THR A 19 -8.58 -21.36 17.51
CA THR A 19 -7.20 -21.81 17.72
C THR A 19 -6.22 -20.70 17.38
N HIS A 20 -5.42 -20.30 18.37
CA HIS A 20 -4.33 -19.36 18.16
C HIS A 20 -3.11 -20.04 17.54
N ILE A 21 -2.64 -19.52 16.42
CA ILE A 21 -1.55 -20.11 15.64
C ILE A 21 -0.33 -19.19 15.71
N LEU A 22 0.81 -19.74 16.10
CA LEU A 22 2.11 -19.08 16.03
C LEU A 22 2.98 -19.79 14.99
N ILE A 23 3.51 -19.03 14.03
CA ILE A 23 4.46 -19.54 13.04
C ILE A 23 5.88 -19.21 13.47
N LEU A 24 6.75 -20.22 13.44
CA LEU A 24 8.20 -20.10 13.66
C LEU A 24 8.92 -20.32 12.32
N THR A 25 9.65 -19.32 11.86
CA THR A 25 10.37 -19.39 10.57
C THR A 25 11.87 -19.22 10.74
N SER A 26 12.65 -19.81 9.84
CA SER A 26 14.10 -19.53 9.71
C SER A 26 14.40 -18.27 8.88
N PHE A 27 13.37 -17.58 8.40
CA PHE A 27 13.44 -16.36 7.59
C PHE A 27 14.15 -16.57 6.24
N ASP A 28 13.38 -16.91 5.20
CA ASP A 28 13.89 -16.96 3.83
C ASP A 28 12.93 -16.41 2.74
N ASN A 29 11.65 -16.14 3.03
CA ASN A 29 10.72 -15.74 1.97
C ASN A 29 9.54 -14.84 2.40
N ASP A 30 9.51 -13.66 1.79
CA ASP A 30 8.60 -12.52 2.04
C ASP A 30 7.17 -12.81 1.60
N ALA A 31 7.03 -13.57 0.50
CA ALA A 31 5.74 -13.80 -0.15
C ALA A 31 4.75 -14.58 0.73
N LYS A 32 5.25 -15.35 1.71
CA LYS A 32 4.42 -16.17 2.61
C LYS A 32 3.93 -15.41 3.83
N LEU A 33 4.51 -14.25 4.13
CA LEU A 33 4.23 -13.53 5.37
C LEU A 33 2.83 -12.89 5.35
N TYR A 34 2.50 -12.19 4.26
CA TYR A 34 1.16 -11.62 4.06
C TYR A 34 0.06 -12.69 3.98
N ALA A 35 0.34 -13.81 3.31
CA ALA A 35 -0.59 -14.93 3.21
C ALA A 35 -0.89 -15.53 4.59
N ALA A 36 0.12 -15.65 5.46
CA ALA A 36 -0.07 -16.12 6.84
C ALA A 36 -0.98 -15.21 7.67
N PHE A 37 -0.85 -13.89 7.56
CA PHE A 37 -1.76 -12.97 8.25
C PHE A 37 -3.18 -13.06 7.71
N LYS A 38 -3.35 -13.17 6.38
CA LYS A 38 -4.67 -13.42 5.78
C LYS A 38 -5.30 -14.74 6.22
N ALA A 39 -4.48 -15.74 6.55
CA ALA A 39 -4.91 -17.04 7.06
C ALA A 39 -5.32 -17.05 8.54
N GLY A 40 -5.31 -15.90 9.23
CA GLY A 40 -5.76 -15.81 10.63
C GLY A 40 -4.70 -16.20 11.67
N VAL A 41 -3.42 -16.21 11.30
CA VAL A 41 -2.33 -16.52 12.22
C VAL A 41 -2.21 -15.44 13.31
N THR A 42 -2.12 -15.87 14.57
CA THR A 42 -2.03 -14.99 15.74
C THR A 42 -0.64 -14.39 15.92
N GLY A 43 0.40 -15.01 15.37
CA GLY A 43 1.71 -14.39 15.38
C GLY A 43 2.79 -15.10 14.58
N TYR A 44 3.90 -14.37 14.41
CA TYR A 44 5.01 -14.75 13.56
C TYR A 44 6.33 -14.43 14.26
N LEU A 45 7.14 -15.46 14.47
CA LEU A 45 8.40 -15.41 15.21
C LEU A 45 9.54 -16.02 14.39
N LEU A 46 10.76 -15.62 14.70
CA LEU A 46 11.95 -16.26 14.17
C LEU A 46 12.32 -17.49 15.00
N LYS A 47 12.88 -18.51 14.36
CA LYS A 47 13.33 -19.75 15.02
C LYS A 47 14.48 -19.53 16.00
N ASP A 48 15.20 -18.43 15.88
CA ASP A 48 16.25 -18.01 16.82
C ASP A 48 15.72 -17.17 17.99
N THR A 49 14.39 -16.95 18.08
CA THR A 49 13.77 -16.28 19.22
C THR A 49 14.19 -16.98 20.52
N PRO A 50 14.77 -16.26 21.50
CA PRO A 50 15.14 -16.83 22.78
C PRO A 50 13.99 -17.54 23.49
N GLY A 51 14.29 -18.57 24.30
CA GLY A 51 13.26 -19.43 24.91
C GLY A 51 12.28 -18.67 25.81
N ASP A 52 12.75 -17.68 26.56
CA ASP A 52 11.92 -16.77 27.36
C ASP A 52 11.00 -15.91 26.47
N GLY A 53 11.54 -15.39 25.37
CA GLY A 53 10.78 -14.67 24.35
C GLY A 53 9.69 -15.53 23.71
N LEU A 54 9.99 -16.79 23.38
CA LEU A 54 9.03 -17.75 22.84
C LEU A 54 7.90 -18.05 23.84
N VAL A 55 8.23 -18.28 25.11
CA VAL A 55 7.23 -18.51 26.17
C VAL A 55 6.33 -17.30 26.35
N ALA A 56 6.89 -16.09 26.35
CA ALA A 56 6.12 -14.85 26.43
C ALA A 56 5.16 -14.73 25.23
N ALA A 57 5.64 -15.02 24.03
CA ALA A 57 4.82 -14.98 22.83
C ALA A 57 3.69 -16.01 22.86
N ILE A 58 3.95 -17.25 23.28
CA ILE A 58 2.90 -18.28 23.44
C ILE A 58 1.81 -17.80 24.40
N ARG A 59 2.19 -17.24 25.56
CA ARG A 59 1.22 -16.70 26.54
C ARG A 59 0.45 -15.48 26.02
N GLY A 60 1.08 -14.65 25.19
CA GLY A 60 0.43 -13.54 24.50
C GLY A 60 -0.61 -14.04 23.49
N ALA A 61 -0.19 -14.94 22.59
CA ALA A 61 -1.05 -15.52 21.57
C ALA A 61 -2.23 -16.29 22.17
N ALA A 62 -2.02 -17.03 23.26
CA ALA A 62 -3.08 -17.73 23.99
C ALA A 62 -4.17 -16.79 24.54
N ARG A 63 -3.90 -15.48 24.63
CA ARG A 63 -4.87 -14.43 25.00
C ARG A 63 -5.41 -13.67 23.79
N GLY A 64 -5.16 -14.15 22.58
CA GLY A 64 -5.50 -13.48 21.33
C GLY A 64 -4.65 -12.24 21.02
N ILE A 65 -3.56 -12.00 21.77
CA ILE A 65 -2.69 -10.84 21.55
C ILE A 65 -1.74 -11.14 20.39
N PRO A 66 -1.73 -10.34 19.31
CA PRO A 66 -0.83 -10.53 18.19
C PRO A 66 0.64 -10.55 18.61
N GLN A 67 1.41 -11.51 18.10
CA GLN A 67 2.85 -11.63 18.38
C GLN A 67 3.66 -11.45 17.11
N LEU A 68 4.61 -10.53 17.11
CA LEU A 68 5.42 -10.27 15.94
C LEU A 68 6.86 -10.01 16.34
N HIS A 69 7.79 -10.76 15.75
CA HIS A 69 9.20 -10.49 15.94
C HIS A 69 9.57 -9.13 15.29
N PRO A 70 10.39 -8.28 15.95
CA PRO A 70 10.68 -6.91 15.49
C PRO A 70 11.19 -6.81 14.05
N GLU A 71 12.04 -7.74 13.62
CA GLU A 71 12.55 -7.76 12.23
C GLU A 71 11.46 -7.99 11.20
N ILE A 72 10.49 -8.84 11.55
CA ILE A 72 9.34 -9.16 10.71
C ILE A 72 8.43 -7.94 10.61
N ALA A 73 8.19 -7.27 11.74
CA ALA A 73 7.44 -6.02 11.78
C ALA A 73 8.08 -4.94 10.91
N ARG A 74 9.41 -4.74 11.03
CA ARG A 74 10.15 -3.77 10.23
C ARG A 74 9.99 -4.02 8.73
N LYS A 75 10.04 -5.28 8.33
CA LYS A 75 9.91 -5.68 6.93
C LYS A 75 8.51 -5.46 6.39
N LEU A 76 7.48 -5.81 7.17
CA LEU A 76 6.09 -5.50 6.83
C LEU A 76 5.88 -4.00 6.63
N MET A 77 6.43 -3.18 7.53
CA MET A 77 6.34 -1.73 7.39
C MET A 77 7.05 -1.22 6.12
N GLY A 78 8.15 -1.85 5.71
CA GLY A 78 8.86 -1.51 4.47
C GLY A 78 8.19 -1.99 3.18
N GLN A 79 7.29 -2.97 3.26
CA GLN A 79 6.55 -3.53 2.11
C GLN A 79 5.08 -3.08 2.06
N MET A 80 4.61 -2.35 3.06
CA MET A 80 3.30 -1.73 3.00
C MET A 80 3.27 -0.82 1.76
N PRO A 81 2.32 -1.03 0.82
CA PRO A 81 2.15 -0.10 -0.27
C PRO A 81 1.95 1.29 0.34
N ALA A 82 2.56 2.31 -0.29
CA ALA A 82 2.26 3.68 0.06
C ALA A 82 0.73 3.84 0.09
N PRO A 83 0.18 4.58 1.07
CA PRO A 83 -1.26 4.78 1.13
C PRO A 83 -1.74 5.27 -0.24
N ALA A 84 -2.76 4.61 -0.80
CA ALA A 84 -3.30 4.92 -2.11
C ALA A 84 -3.56 6.43 -2.18
N THR A 85 -2.95 7.07 -3.17
CA THR A 85 -3.11 8.50 -3.39
C THR A 85 -4.30 8.73 -4.30
N PRO A 86 -5.00 9.87 -4.19
CA PRO A 86 -6.02 10.24 -5.17
C PRO A 86 -5.51 10.28 -6.62
N LEU A 87 -4.19 10.37 -6.81
CA LEU A 87 -3.57 10.33 -8.13
C LEU A 87 -3.61 8.92 -8.75
N ASP A 88 -3.77 7.86 -7.96
CA ASP A 88 -3.78 6.47 -8.42
C ASP A 88 -4.99 6.12 -9.29
N ASP A 89 -6.07 6.91 -9.18
CA ASP A 89 -7.26 6.81 -10.03
C ASP A 89 -7.12 7.54 -11.38
N LEU A 90 -6.01 8.28 -11.57
CA LEU A 90 -5.70 8.96 -12.81
C LEU A 90 -4.95 8.04 -13.78
N THR A 91 -5.44 7.99 -15.01
CA THR A 91 -4.71 7.41 -16.14
C THR A 91 -3.41 8.15 -16.40
N GLU A 92 -2.47 7.51 -17.08
CA GLU A 92 -1.19 8.14 -17.48
C GLU A 92 -1.40 9.48 -18.19
N ARG A 93 -2.38 9.54 -19.10
CA ARG A 93 -2.69 10.76 -19.84
C ARG A 93 -3.29 11.87 -18.97
N GLU A 94 -4.11 11.52 -17.98
CA GLU A 94 -4.63 12.47 -16.99
C GLU A 94 -3.51 13.00 -16.08
N ARG A 95 -2.53 12.16 -15.72
CA ARG A 95 -1.35 12.58 -14.96
C ARG A 95 -0.50 13.57 -15.75
N GLU A 96 -0.21 13.32 -17.03
CA GLU A 96 0.52 14.27 -17.89
C GLU A 96 -0.15 15.64 -17.96
N VAL A 97 -1.49 15.66 -18.14
CA VAL A 97 -2.27 16.90 -18.15
C VAL A 97 -2.20 17.61 -16.79
N LEU A 98 -2.31 16.86 -15.69
CA LEU A 98 -2.23 17.40 -14.33
C LEU A 98 -0.84 17.97 -14.01
N THR A 99 0.24 17.32 -14.47
CA THR A 99 1.63 17.80 -14.32
C THR A 99 1.80 19.16 -14.97
N LEU A 100 1.45 19.29 -16.26
CA LEU A 100 1.58 20.56 -16.97
C LEU A 100 0.66 21.65 -16.38
N LEU A 101 -0.52 21.25 -15.91
CA LEU A 101 -1.45 22.13 -15.20
C LEU A 101 -0.87 22.67 -13.90
N ALA A 102 -0.17 21.83 -13.13
CA ALA A 102 0.46 22.21 -11.87
C ALA A 102 1.71 23.09 -12.08
N GLN A 103 2.39 22.95 -13.21
CA GLN A 103 3.45 23.86 -13.69
C GLN A 103 2.92 25.20 -14.23
N GLY A 104 1.61 25.48 -14.07
CA GLY A 104 1.02 26.77 -14.44
C GLY A 104 0.68 26.95 -15.93
N ASN A 105 0.88 25.95 -16.79
CA ASN A 105 0.53 26.04 -18.20
C ASN A 105 -0.97 26.24 -18.39
N SER A 106 -1.38 27.05 -19.36
CA SER A 106 -2.77 27.20 -19.81
C SER A 106 -3.25 26.00 -20.63
N ASN A 107 -4.56 25.84 -20.81
CA ASN A 107 -5.11 24.73 -21.61
C ASN A 107 -4.61 24.74 -23.07
N LYS A 108 -4.26 25.92 -23.59
CA LYS A 108 -3.69 26.07 -24.93
C LYS A 108 -2.26 25.57 -24.99
N GLU A 109 -1.44 25.90 -23.98
CA GLU A 109 -0.05 25.44 -23.87
C GLU A 109 0.01 23.93 -23.63
N ILE A 110 -0.85 23.39 -22.75
CA ILE A 110 -1.00 21.94 -22.54
C ILE A 110 -1.40 21.25 -23.84
N GLY A 111 -2.35 21.83 -24.59
CA GLY A 111 -2.75 21.30 -25.88
C GLY A 111 -1.60 21.24 -26.88
N ALA A 112 -0.79 22.30 -26.95
CA ALA A 112 0.39 22.33 -27.80
C ALA A 112 1.44 21.30 -27.37
N ALA A 113 1.74 21.18 -26.07
CA ALA A 113 2.73 20.25 -25.54
C ALA A 113 2.35 18.78 -25.75
N LEU A 114 1.05 18.47 -25.63
CA LEU A 114 0.53 17.11 -25.71
C LEU A 114 -0.09 16.75 -27.07
N PHE A 115 -0.02 17.64 -28.07
CA PHE A 115 -0.67 17.47 -29.38
C PHE A 115 -2.19 17.24 -29.30
N LEU A 116 -2.86 18.00 -28.42
CA LEU A 116 -4.31 17.97 -28.19
C LEU A 116 -4.95 19.33 -28.54
N THR A 117 -6.25 19.29 -28.84
CA THR A 117 -7.02 20.54 -28.94
C THR A 117 -7.29 21.12 -27.55
N GLU A 118 -7.43 22.45 -27.44
CA GLU A 118 -7.79 23.11 -26.17
C GLU A 118 -9.10 22.55 -25.57
N ALA A 119 -10.06 22.20 -26.44
CA ALA A 119 -11.33 21.59 -26.03
C ALA A 119 -11.13 20.21 -25.39
N THR A 120 -10.24 19.39 -25.96
CA THR A 120 -9.88 18.08 -25.40
C THR A 120 -9.20 18.24 -24.03
N VAL A 121 -8.30 19.22 -23.88
CA VAL A 121 -7.67 19.52 -22.58
C VAL A 121 -8.71 19.96 -21.54
N LYS A 122 -9.68 20.80 -21.91
CA LYS A 122 -10.80 21.16 -21.01
C LYS A 122 -11.55 19.92 -20.52
N GLY A 123 -11.77 18.95 -21.42
CA GLY A 123 -12.37 17.65 -21.07
C GLY A 123 -11.54 16.90 -20.03
N TYR A 124 -10.22 16.74 -20.26
CA TYR A 124 -9.32 16.11 -19.29
C TYR A 124 -9.32 16.83 -17.94
N VAL A 125 -9.21 18.16 -17.93
CA VAL A 125 -9.24 18.94 -16.69
C VAL A 125 -10.54 18.69 -15.92
N SER A 126 -11.70 18.71 -16.59
CA SER A 126 -12.98 18.42 -15.95
C SER A 126 -13.03 17.02 -15.32
N THR A 127 -12.51 16.01 -16.02
CA THR A 127 -12.46 14.63 -15.50
C THR A 127 -11.50 14.53 -14.31
N ILE A 128 -10.33 15.17 -14.38
CA ILE A 128 -9.36 15.19 -13.29
C ILE A 128 -9.94 15.85 -12.04
N LEU A 129 -10.60 17.01 -12.17
CA LEU A 129 -11.24 17.68 -11.03
C LEU A 129 -12.29 16.78 -10.36
N SER A 130 -13.09 16.07 -11.16
CA SER A 130 -14.08 15.11 -10.67
C SER A 130 -13.43 13.94 -9.93
N LYS A 131 -12.40 13.31 -10.52
CA LYS A 131 -11.68 12.18 -9.90
C LYS A 131 -10.93 12.56 -8.63
N LEU A 132 -10.39 13.77 -8.58
CA LEU A 132 -9.69 14.30 -7.41
C LEU A 132 -10.62 14.95 -6.37
N TYR A 133 -11.94 14.98 -6.63
CA TYR A 133 -12.94 15.59 -5.76
C TYR A 133 -12.66 17.06 -5.41
N VAL A 134 -12.15 17.82 -6.38
CA VAL A 134 -11.83 19.25 -6.22
C VAL A 134 -12.64 20.12 -7.17
N SER A 135 -12.83 21.38 -6.79
CA SER A 135 -13.72 22.29 -7.53
C SER A 135 -12.99 23.18 -8.52
N ASP A 136 -11.67 23.34 -8.38
CA ASP A 136 -10.90 24.26 -9.19
C ASP A 136 -9.49 23.77 -9.51
N ARG A 137 -8.91 24.38 -10.55
CA ARG A 137 -7.58 24.10 -11.08
C ARG A 137 -6.48 24.26 -10.01
N THR A 138 -6.60 25.25 -9.14
CA THR A 138 -5.60 25.56 -8.12
C THR A 138 -5.55 24.46 -7.07
N GLN A 139 -6.71 23.95 -6.64
CA GLN A 139 -6.79 22.80 -5.75
C GLN A 139 -6.16 21.55 -6.37
N ALA A 140 -6.40 21.31 -7.67
CA ALA A 140 -5.75 20.20 -8.38
C ALA A 140 -4.22 20.35 -8.43
N ALA A 141 -3.72 21.56 -8.74
CA ALA A 141 -2.28 21.85 -8.75
C ALA A 141 -1.64 21.64 -7.37
N LEU A 142 -2.29 22.09 -6.29
CA LEU A 142 -1.82 21.89 -4.92
C LEU A 142 -1.76 20.40 -4.54
N LEU A 143 -2.72 19.59 -5.02
CA LEU A 143 -2.68 18.13 -4.81
C LEU A 143 -1.55 17.47 -5.58
N ALA A 144 -1.28 17.89 -6.82
CA ALA A 144 -0.16 17.40 -7.61
C ALA A 144 1.17 17.63 -6.88
N VAL A 145 1.39 18.84 -6.35
CA VAL A 145 2.58 19.14 -5.54
C VAL A 145 2.60 18.34 -4.23
N ARG A 146 1.49 18.31 -3.49
CA ARG A 146 1.39 17.61 -2.20
C ARG A 146 1.75 16.13 -2.30
N TYR A 147 1.34 15.48 -3.39
CA TYR A 147 1.59 14.06 -3.62
C TYR A 147 2.84 13.80 -4.49
N GLY A 148 3.68 14.82 -4.72
CA GLY A 148 4.99 14.67 -5.37
C GLY A 148 4.93 14.39 -6.87
N LEU A 149 3.83 14.75 -7.54
CA LEU A 149 3.73 14.66 -9.00
C LEU A 149 4.54 15.75 -9.71
N VAL A 150 4.74 16.91 -9.05
CA VAL A 150 5.56 18.04 -9.51
C VAL A 150 6.36 18.56 -8.33
N ASP A 151 7.63 18.89 -8.55
CA ASP A 151 8.48 19.51 -7.54
C ASP A 151 8.23 21.02 -7.48
N VAL A 152 8.31 21.62 -6.29
CA VAL A 152 8.06 23.05 -6.07
C VAL A 152 9.11 23.91 -6.79
N ASP A 153 10.29 23.35 -7.05
CA ASP A 153 11.38 24.01 -7.77
C ASP A 153 11.19 24.03 -9.30
N GLU A 154 10.18 23.31 -9.83
CA GLU A 154 9.83 23.26 -11.26
C GLU A 154 8.62 24.15 -11.64
N VAL A 155 8.05 24.91 -10.70
CA VAL A 155 6.85 25.76 -10.88
C VAL A 155 7.21 27.24 -11.04
#